data_AF-A0A5B1CHJ3-F1
#
_entry.id   AF-A0A5B1CHJ3-F1
#
_cell.length_a   1.000
_cell.length_b   1.000
_cell.length_c   1.000
_cell.angle_alpha   90.00
_cell.angle_beta   90.00
_cell.angle_gamma   90.00
#
_symmetry.space_group_name_H-M   'P 1'
#
loop_
_entity.id
_entity.type
_entity.pdbx_description
1 polymer ?
#
loop_
_entity_poly.entity_id
_entity_poly.type
_entity_poly.pdbx_seq_one_letter_code
_entity_poly.pdbx_strand_id
1 'polypeptide(L)'
;MRFNLGTVLKQVPYLAKSFVAGPARVQSGTASSELNPGGTSYGKTGKLFRDSSLLALASLAIASVSLADSAIDLVAGFDADRIEQVFPIQNKQSVSESAKLLHRVGKVRPESFISRTRSSLQDDATDGDVVGDAVQFEGVFVEAKSYVVPDTLAEMIGLDSIAVVAIDADNNNLINVIAKSVPPSCKPGDLLKVVGMLVTPRRSDSDDEPENKVAVVAARMTWHPRDAANPSWQWLADHGVDIAELPGLKTRDRRPLSSADTDLFYSIMSAAAKSPPWPEPAAANPIDLLSDPNSLVAKFVTLPVETVQITRVSVTDVNRQRQLGSDHYFQIDTIGDLGNVVVKIESADEDAGGEPAVFENRYPVSIVMLDLPDFLKTAIRVREGGEAVVSDVRVQIQVEGFFFRLWSYETDYMKQFGDEKQFGPLLIAANLQNLESDSPDPLGVSVIGWIAAGLIGISMVGIFLWHRQTAAGDAAIRRDRRDKSAAEIDLSS
;
A
#
# COMPACT_ATOMS: atom_id res chain seq x y z
N MET A 1 -0.40 -30.49 27.96
CA MET A 1 -0.45 -30.92 26.55
C MET A 1 0.47 -30.00 25.77
N ARG A 2 1.54 -30.51 25.17
CA ARG A 2 2.48 -29.71 24.35
C ARG A 2 1.89 -29.59 22.95
N PHE A 3 1.44 -28.40 22.55
CA PHE A 3 1.04 -28.14 21.18
C PHE A 3 2.28 -28.14 20.28
N ASN A 4 2.17 -28.84 19.15
CA ASN A 4 3.22 -29.04 18.18
C ASN A 4 3.34 -27.76 17.33
N LEU A 5 4.48 -27.06 17.40
CA LEU A 5 4.77 -25.76 16.76
C LEU A 5 4.93 -25.82 15.22
N GLY A 6 4.41 -26.87 14.57
CA GLY A 6 4.79 -27.25 13.20
C GLY A 6 3.89 -26.74 12.08
N THR A 7 2.65 -26.32 12.36
CA THR A 7 1.73 -25.87 11.29
C THR A 7 1.90 -24.38 11.08
N VAL A 8 2.92 -24.01 10.30
CA VAL A 8 3.08 -22.66 9.77
C VAL A 8 1.85 -22.36 8.91
N LEU A 9 1.08 -21.35 9.29
CA LEU A 9 0.03 -20.72 8.48
C LEU A 9 0.67 -20.20 7.19
N LYS A 10 0.78 -21.05 6.15
CA LYS A 10 1.15 -20.60 4.82
C LYS A 10 -0.08 -19.88 4.24
N GLN A 11 -0.03 -18.56 4.20
CA GLN A 11 -1.00 -17.80 3.43
C GLN A 11 -0.55 -17.82 1.97
N VAL A 12 -1.39 -18.35 1.07
CA VAL A 12 -1.21 -18.11 -0.37
C VAL A 12 -1.36 -16.60 -0.59
N PRO A 13 -0.71 -15.95 -1.57
CA PRO A 13 -0.91 -14.52 -1.83
C PRO A 13 -2.38 -14.21 -2.18
N TYR A 14 -3.19 -13.89 -1.18
CA TYR A 14 -4.63 -13.67 -1.31
C TYR A 14 -4.92 -12.27 -1.84
N LEU A 15 -4.11 -11.25 -1.49
CA LEU A 15 -4.32 -9.88 -1.97
C LEU A 15 -4.29 -9.79 -3.51
N ALA A 16 -3.38 -10.51 -4.16
CA ALA A 16 -3.28 -10.58 -5.61
C ALA A 16 -4.55 -11.14 -6.27
N LYS A 17 -5.25 -12.06 -5.59
CA LYS A 17 -6.53 -12.63 -6.07
C LYS A 17 -7.72 -11.71 -5.77
N SER A 18 -7.70 -11.02 -4.64
CA SER A 18 -8.85 -10.23 -4.17
C SER A 18 -9.09 -8.95 -4.98
N PHE A 19 -8.05 -8.34 -5.58
CA PHE A 19 -8.21 -7.16 -6.42
C PHE A 19 -8.47 -7.47 -7.90
N VAL A 20 -8.27 -8.72 -8.34
CA VAL A 20 -8.45 -9.13 -9.73
C VAL A 20 -9.84 -9.73 -9.89
N ALA A 21 -10.82 -8.89 -10.24
CA ALA A 21 -12.07 -9.35 -10.83
C ALA A 21 -11.81 -9.86 -12.27
N GLY A 22 -11.19 -11.03 -12.39
CA GLY A 22 -10.84 -11.68 -13.66
C GLY A 22 -9.92 -12.89 -13.45
N PRO A 23 -9.90 -13.89 -14.35
CA PRO A 23 -9.17 -15.14 -14.11
C PRO A 23 -7.65 -14.90 -14.24
N ALA A 24 -6.92 -14.85 -13.12
CA ALA A 24 -5.47 -14.82 -13.12
C ALA A 24 -4.88 -16.24 -12.92
N ARG A 25 -4.13 -16.70 -13.92
CA ARG A 25 -3.24 -17.86 -13.82
C ARG A 25 -1.97 -17.45 -13.07
N VAL A 26 -1.67 -18.16 -11.98
CA VAL A 26 -0.35 -18.13 -11.35
C VAL A 26 0.63 -18.85 -12.29
N GLN A 27 1.57 -18.14 -12.89
CA GLN A 27 2.66 -18.75 -13.66
C GLN A 27 3.71 -19.32 -12.70
N SER A 28 3.70 -20.64 -12.52
CA SER A 28 4.83 -21.38 -11.96
C SER A 28 5.86 -21.63 -13.06
N GLY A 29 6.84 -20.72 -13.18
CA GLY A 29 7.99 -20.92 -14.07
C GLY A 29 8.98 -21.90 -13.43
N THR A 30 8.95 -23.17 -13.87
CA THR A 30 10.10 -24.08 -13.69
C THR A 30 11.02 -23.92 -14.90
N ALA A 31 12.21 -23.40 -14.66
CA ALA A 31 13.25 -23.29 -15.67
C ALA A 31 13.75 -24.70 -16.02
N SER A 32 13.55 -25.12 -17.28
CA SER A 32 14.32 -26.20 -17.87
C SER A 32 15.33 -25.59 -18.83
N SER A 33 16.60 -25.78 -18.47
CA SER A 33 17.75 -25.59 -19.32
C SER A 33 17.67 -26.59 -20.47
N GLU A 34 17.77 -26.14 -21.72
CA GLU A 34 18.55 -26.84 -22.75
C GLU A 34 18.67 -26.00 -24.05
N LEU A 35 19.92 -25.80 -24.45
CA LEU A 35 20.43 -25.82 -25.82
C LEU A 35 20.06 -24.69 -26.81
N ASN A 36 21.01 -23.76 -26.93
CA ASN A 36 21.41 -23.06 -28.15
C ASN A 36 21.86 -24.11 -29.22
N PRO A 37 21.69 -23.89 -30.55
CA PRO A 37 22.61 -23.00 -31.28
C PRO A 37 22.06 -22.29 -32.54
N GLY A 38 22.73 -21.20 -32.94
CA GLY A 38 22.82 -20.75 -34.35
C GLY A 38 22.22 -19.37 -34.60
N GLY A 39 23.04 -18.31 -34.67
CA GLY A 39 23.45 -17.67 -35.94
C GLY A 39 22.54 -16.46 -36.22
N THR A 40 22.94 -15.28 -36.69
CA THR A 40 24.11 -14.76 -37.41
C THR A 40 24.16 -13.24 -37.17
N SER A 41 25.32 -12.68 -36.77
CA SER A 41 26.15 -11.77 -37.57
C SER A 41 25.43 -10.66 -38.38
N TYR A 42 25.42 -9.44 -37.84
CA TYR A 42 25.55 -8.14 -38.51
C TYR A 42 26.18 -7.22 -37.46
N GLY A 43 27.20 -6.38 -37.67
CA GLY A 43 27.83 -5.81 -38.84
C GLY A 43 28.31 -4.43 -38.38
N LYS A 44 29.60 -4.30 -38.06
CA LYS A 44 30.27 -3.08 -37.59
C LYS A 44 30.39 -2.03 -38.70
N THR A 45 30.08 -0.77 -38.38
CA THR A 45 30.73 0.48 -38.86
C THR A 45 30.22 1.60 -37.95
N GLY A 46 30.98 2.51 -37.32
CA GLY A 46 32.36 2.96 -37.52
C GLY A 46 32.36 4.46 -37.85
N LYS A 47 33.01 5.26 -36.98
CA LYS A 47 33.45 6.69 -37.10
C LYS A 47 32.46 7.74 -36.56
N LEU A 48 32.77 8.48 -35.49
CA LEU A 48 33.77 9.57 -35.30
C LEU A 48 33.63 10.70 -36.33
N PHE A 49 32.98 11.79 -35.93
CA PHE A 49 33.41 13.14 -36.28
C PHE A 49 33.16 14.09 -35.09
N ARG A 50 34.20 14.87 -34.82
CA ARG A 50 34.33 15.92 -33.82
C ARG A 50 34.25 17.26 -34.57
N ASP A 51 33.89 18.30 -33.84
CA ASP A 51 34.21 19.71 -34.07
C ASP A 51 33.28 20.57 -34.96
N SER A 52 32.58 21.47 -34.24
CA SER A 52 32.67 22.93 -34.38
C SER A 52 31.62 23.73 -35.17
N SER A 53 31.07 24.71 -34.44
CA SER A 53 30.75 26.10 -34.85
C SER A 53 29.36 26.45 -35.38
N LEU A 54 28.60 27.11 -34.48
CA LEU A 54 27.91 28.40 -34.67
C LEU A 54 27.28 28.71 -36.03
N LEU A 55 25.94 28.72 -36.10
CA LEU A 55 25.17 29.74 -36.81
C LEU A 55 23.67 29.71 -36.46
N ALA A 56 23.21 30.84 -35.93
CA ALA A 56 21.86 31.43 -36.00
C ALA A 56 20.64 30.49 -36.11
N LEU A 57 19.94 30.28 -34.99
CA LEU A 57 18.53 29.92 -35.00
C LEU A 57 17.70 31.17 -34.68
N ALA A 58 17.09 31.72 -35.72
CA ALA A 58 16.02 32.69 -35.59
C ALA A 58 14.83 32.03 -34.88
N SER A 59 14.49 32.54 -33.70
CA SER A 59 13.29 32.16 -32.96
C SER A 59 12.05 32.70 -33.69
N LEU A 60 11.56 31.96 -34.70
CA LEU A 60 10.16 32.06 -35.06
C LEU A 60 9.35 31.44 -33.92
N ALA A 61 8.80 32.30 -33.06
CA ALA A 61 7.70 31.93 -32.19
C ALA A 61 6.49 31.63 -33.08
N ILE A 62 6.39 30.39 -33.55
CA ILE A 62 5.11 29.83 -33.97
C ILE A 62 4.34 29.68 -32.67
N ALA A 63 3.41 30.61 -32.41
CA ALA A 63 2.37 30.37 -31.43
C ALA A 63 1.57 29.16 -31.94
N SER A 64 1.94 27.97 -31.48
CA SER A 64 1.13 26.78 -31.62
C SER A 64 -0.09 26.99 -30.73
N VAL A 65 -1.12 27.58 -31.31
CA VAL A 65 -2.46 27.64 -30.72
C VAL A 65 -2.91 26.19 -30.58
N SER A 66 -2.97 25.71 -29.35
CA SER A 66 -3.14 24.28 -29.17
C SER A 66 -4.60 23.85 -29.42
N LEU A 67 -5.72 24.52 -29.07
CA LEU A 67 -7.15 24.02 -29.14
C LEU A 67 -7.55 22.74 -28.36
N ALA A 68 -8.12 22.83 -27.14
CA ALA A 68 -8.51 21.69 -26.27
C ALA A 68 -8.96 20.41 -27.03
N ASP A 69 -8.47 19.24 -26.60
CA ASP A 69 -8.88 17.98 -27.23
C ASP A 69 -10.25 17.58 -26.66
N SER A 70 -11.26 17.67 -27.52
CA SER A 70 -12.61 17.21 -27.23
C SER A 70 -12.60 15.79 -26.64
N ALA A 71 -13.36 15.58 -25.57
CA ALA A 71 -13.57 14.29 -24.92
C ALA A 71 -14.89 13.61 -25.36
N ILE A 72 -15.58 14.15 -26.36
CA ILE A 72 -16.87 13.61 -26.85
C ILE A 72 -16.72 12.17 -27.34
N ASP A 73 -15.60 11.83 -27.97
CA ASP A 73 -15.26 10.47 -28.42
C ASP A 73 -15.18 9.45 -27.26
N LEU A 74 -14.93 9.90 -26.03
CA LEU A 74 -14.90 9.03 -24.84
C LEU A 74 -16.32 8.63 -24.38
N VAL A 75 -17.35 9.37 -24.78
CA VAL A 75 -18.74 9.20 -24.33
C VAL A 75 -19.66 8.77 -25.46
N ALA A 76 -19.51 7.51 -25.88
CA ALA A 76 -20.29 6.93 -26.97
C ALA A 76 -21.81 7.19 -26.85
N GLY A 77 -22.39 7.71 -27.93
CA GLY A 77 -23.82 8.02 -28.05
C GLY A 77 -24.22 9.44 -27.64
N PHE A 78 -23.26 10.29 -27.29
CA PHE A 78 -23.48 11.72 -27.09
C PHE A 78 -22.76 12.52 -28.17
N ASP A 79 -23.46 13.51 -28.73
CA ASP A 79 -22.92 14.58 -29.56
C ASP A 79 -22.97 15.91 -28.79
N ALA A 80 -22.39 16.96 -29.35
CA ALA A 80 -22.36 18.28 -28.70
C ALA A 80 -23.77 18.81 -28.37
N ASP A 81 -24.71 18.70 -29.33
CA ASP A 81 -26.09 19.17 -29.17
C ASP A 81 -26.81 18.46 -28.00
N ARG A 82 -26.62 17.14 -27.87
CA ARG A 82 -27.19 16.37 -26.76
C ARG A 82 -26.50 16.65 -25.44
N ILE A 83 -25.20 16.94 -25.44
CA ILE A 83 -24.48 17.36 -24.24
C ILE A 83 -25.02 18.71 -23.76
N GLU A 84 -25.20 19.70 -24.63
CA GLU A 84 -25.75 21.01 -24.23
C GLU A 84 -27.13 20.90 -23.54
N GLN A 85 -27.95 19.91 -23.91
CA GLN A 85 -29.27 19.69 -23.32
C GLN A 85 -29.24 19.13 -21.88
N VAL A 86 -28.08 18.71 -21.38
CA VAL A 86 -27.91 18.13 -20.05
C VAL A 86 -28.05 19.18 -18.94
N PHE A 87 -27.82 20.45 -19.25
CA PHE A 87 -27.89 21.55 -18.29
C PHE A 87 -28.50 22.80 -18.95
N PRO A 88 -29.35 23.59 -18.26
CA PRO A 88 -29.80 23.44 -16.87
C PRO A 88 -30.82 22.32 -16.66
N ILE A 89 -30.81 21.73 -15.46
CA ILE A 89 -31.79 20.68 -15.10
C ILE A 89 -33.13 21.34 -14.74
N GLN A 90 -34.10 21.26 -15.65
CA GLN A 90 -35.43 21.86 -15.50
C GLN A 90 -36.57 20.85 -15.39
N ASN A 91 -36.40 19.63 -15.91
CA ASN A 91 -37.47 18.64 -15.99
C ASN A 91 -36.92 17.19 -15.85
N LYS A 92 -37.82 16.20 -15.85
CA LYS A 92 -37.44 14.78 -15.73
C LYS A 92 -36.57 14.28 -16.90
N GLN A 93 -36.75 14.86 -18.08
CA GLN A 93 -35.96 14.49 -19.27
C GLN A 93 -34.51 14.98 -19.11
N SER A 94 -34.29 16.23 -18.69
CA SER A 94 -32.94 16.75 -18.44
C SER A 94 -32.23 15.93 -17.36
N VAL A 95 -32.90 15.57 -16.24
CA VAL A 95 -32.31 14.68 -15.21
C VAL A 95 -31.88 13.34 -15.81
N SER A 96 -32.71 12.77 -16.69
CA SER A 96 -32.41 11.48 -17.33
C SER A 96 -31.21 11.57 -18.27
N GLU A 97 -31.09 12.65 -19.04
CA GLU A 97 -29.94 12.87 -19.92
C GLU A 97 -28.67 13.15 -19.11
N SER A 98 -28.74 13.97 -18.04
CA SER A 98 -27.62 14.18 -17.12
C SER A 98 -27.14 12.88 -16.49
N ALA A 99 -28.06 12.03 -16.02
CA ALA A 99 -27.71 10.76 -15.39
C ALA A 99 -27.09 9.77 -16.39
N LYS A 100 -27.60 9.71 -17.63
CA LYS A 100 -27.00 8.90 -18.69
C LYS A 100 -25.59 9.37 -19.03
N LEU A 101 -25.39 10.68 -19.18
CA LEU A 101 -24.08 11.25 -19.51
C LEU A 101 -23.10 11.00 -18.37
N LEU A 102 -23.50 11.30 -17.13
CA LEU A 102 -22.70 11.05 -15.92
C LEU A 102 -22.31 9.57 -15.79
N HIS A 103 -23.21 8.63 -16.08
CA HIS A 103 -22.88 7.20 -16.08
C HIS A 103 -21.83 6.82 -17.13
N ARG A 104 -21.87 7.46 -18.31
CA ARG A 104 -20.87 7.23 -19.37
C ARG A 104 -19.53 7.85 -18.99
N VAL A 105 -19.54 9.11 -18.56
CA VAL A 105 -18.36 9.84 -18.10
C VAL A 105 -17.70 9.12 -16.92
N GLY A 106 -18.47 8.63 -15.95
CA GLY A 106 -17.96 7.88 -14.80
C GLY A 106 -17.43 6.47 -15.12
N LYS A 107 -17.68 5.93 -16.32
CA LYS A 107 -17.04 4.70 -16.81
C LYS A 107 -15.71 4.96 -17.50
N VAL A 108 -15.45 6.20 -17.91
CA VAL A 108 -14.19 6.61 -18.49
C VAL A 108 -13.20 6.84 -17.35
N ARG A 109 -11.99 6.32 -17.51
CA ARG A 109 -10.94 6.49 -16.50
C ARG A 109 -10.56 7.98 -16.38
N PRO A 110 -10.51 8.56 -15.17
CA PRO A 110 -10.19 9.98 -14.97
C PRO A 110 -8.88 10.43 -15.63
N GLU A 111 -7.87 9.55 -15.71
CA GLU A 111 -6.59 9.85 -16.35
C GLU A 111 -6.74 10.18 -17.85
N SER A 112 -7.78 9.63 -18.51
CA SER A 112 -8.07 9.93 -19.91
C SER A 112 -8.46 11.39 -20.09
N PHE A 113 -9.26 11.94 -19.15
CA PHE A 113 -9.58 13.36 -19.11
C PHE A 113 -8.35 14.19 -18.73
N ILE A 114 -7.61 13.78 -17.68
CA ILE A 114 -6.42 14.49 -17.22
C ILE A 114 -5.38 14.64 -18.36
N SER A 115 -5.20 13.60 -19.17
CA SER A 115 -4.26 13.63 -20.31
C SER A 115 -4.67 14.57 -21.45
N ARG A 116 -5.95 14.98 -21.49
CA ARG A 116 -6.53 15.85 -22.53
C ARG A 116 -6.77 17.27 -22.03
N THR A 117 -6.77 17.48 -20.72
CA THR A 117 -6.81 18.81 -20.11
C THR A 117 -5.60 19.64 -20.49
N ARG A 118 -5.81 20.93 -20.71
CA ARG A 118 -4.78 21.85 -21.21
C ARG A 118 -4.39 22.94 -20.24
N SER A 119 -5.39 23.45 -19.53
CA SER A 119 -5.27 24.45 -18.48
C SER A 119 -6.43 24.25 -17.50
N SER A 120 -6.25 24.72 -16.28
CA SER A 120 -7.32 24.75 -15.27
C SER A 120 -8.41 25.71 -15.73
N LEU A 121 -9.70 25.43 -15.45
CA LEU A 121 -10.80 26.41 -15.66
C LEU A 121 -10.63 27.70 -14.82
N GLN A 122 -9.56 27.78 -14.01
CA GLN A 122 -9.14 28.92 -13.21
C GLN A 122 -8.34 29.96 -14.01
N ASP A 123 -7.74 29.59 -15.14
CA ASP A 123 -7.00 30.57 -15.96
C ASP A 123 -8.00 31.48 -16.69
N ASP A 124 -8.03 32.75 -16.30
CA ASP A 124 -8.90 33.78 -16.88
C ASP A 124 -8.72 33.84 -18.41
N ALA A 125 -9.81 33.51 -19.11
CA ALA A 125 -10.03 33.73 -20.53
C ALA A 125 -9.12 32.93 -21.49
N THR A 126 -9.59 31.74 -21.87
CA THR A 126 -9.47 31.34 -23.28
C THR A 126 -10.85 31.27 -23.91
N ASP A 127 -11.06 32.14 -24.89
CA ASP A 127 -12.20 32.25 -25.81
C ASP A 127 -12.31 31.02 -26.75
N GLY A 128 -12.21 29.82 -26.18
CA GLY A 128 -12.01 28.58 -26.93
C GLY A 128 -12.44 27.31 -26.21
N ASP A 129 -13.07 27.41 -25.04
CA ASP A 129 -13.69 26.26 -24.38
C ASP A 129 -14.94 25.84 -25.17
N VAL A 130 -14.96 24.59 -25.64
CA VAL A 130 -16.07 24.02 -26.40
C VAL A 130 -16.77 22.95 -25.57
N VAL A 131 -18.07 22.80 -25.80
CA VAL A 131 -18.85 21.70 -25.23
C VAL A 131 -18.16 20.37 -25.52
N GLY A 132 -17.99 19.56 -24.48
CA GLY A 132 -17.35 18.27 -24.57
C GLY A 132 -15.85 18.27 -24.30
N ASP A 133 -15.22 19.42 -24.04
CA ASP A 133 -13.80 19.47 -23.69
C ASP A 133 -13.52 18.84 -22.31
N ALA A 134 -12.35 18.20 -22.18
CA ALA A 134 -11.88 17.70 -20.90
C ALA A 134 -11.39 18.86 -20.02
N VAL A 135 -11.88 18.92 -18.79
CA VAL A 135 -11.56 19.98 -17.83
C VAL A 135 -11.14 19.42 -16.48
N GLN A 136 -10.25 20.15 -15.81
CA GLN A 136 -9.82 19.90 -14.44
C GLN A 136 -9.73 21.24 -13.74
N PHE A 137 -10.27 21.33 -12.53
CA PHE A 137 -10.17 22.53 -11.71
C PHE A 137 -10.35 22.20 -10.23
N GLU A 138 -9.99 23.14 -9.39
CA GLU A 138 -10.21 23.10 -7.96
C GLU A 138 -11.10 24.29 -7.57
N GLY A 139 -11.86 24.15 -6.49
CA GLY A 139 -12.69 25.23 -6.02
C GLY A 139 -13.40 24.89 -4.72
N VAL A 140 -14.08 25.89 -4.17
CA VAL A 140 -14.71 25.80 -2.87
C VAL A 140 -16.16 25.34 -3.02
N PHE A 141 -16.54 24.30 -2.30
CA PHE A 141 -17.92 23.86 -2.22
C PHE A 141 -18.80 24.98 -1.65
N VAL A 142 -19.90 25.29 -2.35
CA VAL A 142 -20.88 26.29 -1.93
C VAL A 142 -22.16 25.60 -1.46
N GLU A 143 -22.78 24.83 -2.36
CA GLU A 143 -24.01 24.09 -2.08
C GLU A 143 -24.17 22.90 -3.03
N ALA A 144 -25.13 22.03 -2.73
CA ALA A 144 -25.50 20.96 -3.63
C ALA A 144 -27.00 20.69 -3.61
N LYS A 145 -27.52 20.31 -4.78
CA LYS A 145 -28.91 19.90 -4.97
C LYS A 145 -28.97 18.50 -5.54
N SER A 146 -29.76 17.64 -4.91
CA SER A 146 -29.99 16.27 -5.38
C SER A 146 -31.21 16.19 -6.29
N TYR A 147 -31.11 15.39 -7.35
CA TYR A 147 -32.17 15.12 -8.31
C TYR A 147 -32.37 13.61 -8.41
N VAL A 148 -33.61 13.16 -8.19
CA VAL A 148 -33.98 11.73 -8.26
C VAL A 148 -34.04 11.29 -9.71
N VAL A 149 -33.32 10.21 -10.04
CA VAL A 149 -33.34 9.60 -11.37
C VAL A 149 -34.61 8.76 -11.50
N PRO A 150 -35.34 8.77 -12.63
CA PRO A 150 -36.53 7.93 -12.80
C PRO A 150 -36.22 6.44 -12.60
N ASP A 151 -37.05 5.72 -11.85
CA ASP A 151 -36.81 4.32 -11.41
C ASP A 151 -36.39 3.39 -12.55
N THR A 152 -37.08 3.45 -13.68
CA THR A 152 -36.74 2.65 -14.88
C THR A 152 -35.31 2.87 -15.36
N LEU A 153 -34.80 4.10 -15.29
CA LEU A 153 -33.44 4.44 -15.66
C LEU A 153 -32.47 4.12 -14.53
N ALA A 154 -32.84 4.41 -13.28
CA ALA A 154 -32.04 4.14 -12.09
C ALA A 154 -31.66 2.64 -12.00
N GLU A 155 -32.60 1.74 -12.28
CA GLU A 155 -32.37 0.29 -12.34
C GLU A 155 -31.37 -0.08 -13.46
N MET A 156 -31.50 0.54 -14.65
CA MET A 156 -30.62 0.24 -15.79
C MET A 156 -29.18 0.73 -15.60
N ILE A 157 -28.97 1.87 -14.93
CA ILE A 157 -27.64 2.48 -14.79
C ILE A 157 -27.04 2.32 -13.39
N GLY A 158 -27.83 1.89 -12.40
CA GLY A 158 -27.41 1.76 -11.00
C GLY A 158 -27.19 3.11 -10.32
N LEU A 159 -28.02 4.12 -10.62
CA LEU A 159 -27.96 5.46 -10.03
C LEU A 159 -29.35 5.94 -9.64
N ASP A 160 -29.64 6.02 -8.33
CA ASP A 160 -30.94 6.46 -7.81
C ASP A 160 -31.11 7.98 -7.83
N SER A 161 -30.00 8.70 -7.74
CA SER A 161 -29.96 10.17 -7.79
C SER A 161 -28.64 10.67 -8.36
N ILE A 162 -28.65 11.93 -8.78
CA ILE A 162 -27.46 12.71 -9.14
C ILE A 162 -27.43 14.00 -8.32
N ALA A 163 -26.24 14.55 -8.11
CA ALA A 163 -26.07 15.83 -7.45
C ALA A 163 -25.59 16.89 -8.45
N VAL A 164 -26.13 18.10 -8.34
CA VAL A 164 -25.56 19.31 -8.94
C VAL A 164 -24.91 20.10 -7.82
N VAL A 165 -23.60 20.31 -7.93
CA VAL A 165 -22.75 20.93 -6.92
C VAL A 165 -22.31 22.29 -7.42
N ALA A 166 -22.61 23.35 -6.68
CA ALA A 166 -22.06 24.67 -6.96
C ALA A 166 -20.67 24.77 -6.33
N ILE A 167 -19.68 25.07 -7.16
CA ILE A 167 -18.28 25.23 -6.76
C ILE A 167 -17.82 26.63 -7.16
N ASP A 168 -17.28 27.40 -6.22
CA ASP A 168 -16.61 28.67 -6.50
C ASP A 168 -15.15 28.39 -6.86
N ALA A 169 -14.81 28.49 -8.15
CA ALA A 169 -13.48 28.16 -8.64
C ALA A 169 -12.46 29.30 -8.39
N ASP A 170 -12.89 30.57 -8.46
CA ASP A 170 -12.06 31.76 -8.26
C ASP A 170 -12.92 33.01 -7.95
N ASN A 171 -13.15 33.28 -6.66
CA ASN A 171 -13.77 34.52 -6.16
C ASN A 171 -15.02 34.99 -6.95
N ASN A 172 -16.12 34.25 -6.82
CA ASN A 172 -17.43 34.51 -7.46
C ASN A 172 -17.59 33.94 -8.88
N ASN A 173 -16.76 32.96 -9.24
CA ASN A 173 -16.91 32.17 -10.46
C ASN A 173 -17.56 30.83 -10.13
N LEU A 174 -18.90 30.81 -10.14
CA LEU A 174 -19.68 29.62 -9.81
C LEU A 174 -19.75 28.65 -11.00
N ILE A 175 -19.22 27.45 -10.80
CA ILE A 175 -19.29 26.33 -11.73
C ILE A 175 -20.24 25.28 -11.17
N ASN A 176 -21.21 24.84 -11.98
CA ASN A 176 -22.12 23.76 -11.64
C ASN A 176 -21.52 22.41 -12.03
N VAL A 177 -21.37 21.51 -11.07
CA VAL A 177 -20.79 20.18 -11.29
C VAL A 177 -21.84 19.11 -11.09
N ILE A 178 -22.16 18.40 -12.17
CA ILE A 178 -23.03 17.23 -12.15
C ILE A 178 -22.18 16.03 -11.71
N ALA A 179 -22.46 15.48 -10.54
CA ALA A 179 -21.71 14.39 -9.92
C ALA A 179 -22.65 13.27 -9.44
N LYS A 180 -22.07 12.09 -9.20
CA LYS A 180 -22.82 10.91 -8.72
C LYS A 180 -23.43 11.14 -7.34
N SER A 181 -22.65 11.73 -6.44
CA SER A 181 -23.08 12.07 -5.10
C SER A 181 -22.15 13.12 -4.51
N VAL A 182 -22.59 13.80 -3.46
CA VAL A 182 -21.73 14.65 -2.62
C VAL A 182 -21.47 13.91 -1.32
N PRO A 183 -20.23 13.90 -0.81
CA PRO A 183 -19.95 13.30 0.49
C PRO A 183 -20.83 13.96 1.56
N PRO A 184 -21.52 13.18 2.41
CA PRO A 184 -22.48 13.72 3.39
C PRO A 184 -21.81 14.63 4.44
N SER A 185 -20.49 14.56 4.56
CA SER A 185 -19.69 15.38 5.46
C SER A 185 -19.11 16.64 4.81
N CYS A 186 -19.31 16.85 3.51
CA CYS A 186 -18.86 18.03 2.79
C CYS A 186 -19.65 19.27 3.23
N LYS A 187 -18.96 20.37 3.53
CA LYS A 187 -19.54 21.62 4.05
C LYS A 187 -19.12 22.82 3.20
N PRO A 188 -19.94 23.89 3.17
CA PRO A 188 -19.55 25.15 2.52
C PRO A 188 -18.18 25.62 2.99
N GLY A 189 -17.27 25.84 2.05
CA GLY A 189 -15.87 26.16 2.36
C GLY A 189 -14.85 25.03 2.17
N ASP A 190 -15.30 23.78 2.03
CA ASP A 190 -14.41 22.67 1.71
C ASP A 190 -13.88 22.76 0.27
N LEU A 191 -12.67 22.25 0.04
CA LEU A 191 -12.07 22.22 -1.29
C LEU A 191 -12.54 20.97 -2.04
N LEU A 192 -12.93 21.16 -3.30
CA LEU A 192 -13.26 20.10 -4.23
C LEU A 192 -12.34 20.17 -5.43
N LYS A 193 -11.83 19.01 -5.83
CA LYS A 193 -11.08 18.83 -7.07
C LYS A 193 -11.94 18.07 -8.06
N VAL A 194 -12.14 18.65 -9.24
CA VAL A 194 -13.03 18.08 -10.26
C VAL A 194 -12.22 17.76 -11.51
N VAL A 195 -12.45 16.58 -12.05
CA VAL A 195 -12.01 16.16 -13.38
C VAL A 195 -13.25 15.70 -14.13
N GLY A 196 -13.48 16.24 -15.31
CA GLY A 196 -14.70 15.94 -16.05
C GLY A 196 -14.74 16.51 -17.45
N MET A 197 -15.97 16.64 -17.94
CA MET A 197 -16.26 17.13 -19.28
C MET A 197 -17.13 18.37 -19.20
N LEU A 198 -16.76 19.42 -19.95
CA LEU A 198 -17.51 20.65 -20.04
C LEU A 198 -18.85 20.41 -20.78
N VAL A 199 -19.94 20.93 -20.22
CA VAL A 199 -21.30 20.79 -20.76
C VAL A 199 -21.85 22.12 -21.23
N THR A 200 -21.52 23.19 -20.52
CA THR A 200 -21.91 24.56 -20.90
C THR A 200 -20.68 25.45 -20.73
N PRO A 201 -20.10 25.97 -21.83
CA PRO A 201 -18.94 26.84 -21.76
C PRO A 201 -19.31 28.23 -21.25
N ARG A 202 -18.31 28.97 -20.79
CA ARG A 202 -18.44 30.38 -20.43
C ARG A 202 -18.74 31.19 -21.69
N ARG A 203 -19.82 31.98 -21.71
CA ARG A 203 -20.12 32.90 -22.83
C ARG A 203 -19.90 34.33 -22.36
N SER A 204 -19.16 35.12 -23.15
CA SER A 204 -18.74 36.50 -22.79
C SER A 204 -19.75 37.58 -23.17
N ASP A 205 -20.84 37.25 -23.86
CA ASP A 205 -21.50 38.20 -24.77
C ASP A 205 -22.86 38.77 -24.32
N SER A 206 -23.21 38.78 -23.04
CA SER A 206 -24.42 39.52 -22.63
C SER A 206 -24.34 40.11 -21.22
N ASP A 207 -24.22 41.44 -21.15
CA ASP A 207 -24.33 42.27 -19.94
C ASP A 207 -25.71 42.18 -19.23
N ASP A 208 -26.70 41.52 -19.85
CA ASP A 208 -28.10 41.52 -19.40
C ASP A 208 -28.63 40.17 -18.85
N GLU A 209 -27.84 39.08 -18.87
CA GLU A 209 -28.23 37.83 -18.18
C GLU A 209 -27.39 37.62 -16.91
N PRO A 210 -28.02 37.62 -15.72
CA PRO A 210 -27.34 37.18 -14.52
C PRO A 210 -27.16 35.66 -14.61
N GLU A 211 -25.94 35.20 -14.29
CA GLU A 211 -25.49 33.80 -14.23
C GLU A 211 -24.86 33.25 -15.51
N ASN A 212 -23.54 33.43 -15.60
CA ASN A 212 -22.65 32.65 -16.44
C ASN A 212 -22.73 31.17 -16.01
N LYS A 213 -23.66 30.41 -16.60
CA LYS A 213 -24.02 29.03 -16.23
C LYS A 213 -22.99 28.01 -16.74
N VAL A 214 -21.75 28.10 -16.29
CA VAL A 214 -20.75 27.08 -16.59
C VAL A 214 -21.14 25.78 -15.92
N ALA A 215 -21.13 24.68 -16.66
CA ALA A 215 -21.49 23.37 -16.16
C ALA A 215 -20.52 22.28 -16.62
N VAL A 216 -20.17 21.37 -15.71
CA VAL A 216 -19.25 20.24 -15.93
C VAL A 216 -19.91 18.96 -15.45
N VAL A 217 -19.78 17.87 -16.20
CA VAL A 217 -20.12 16.51 -15.71
C VAL A 217 -18.84 15.87 -15.20
N ALA A 218 -18.80 15.55 -13.91
CA ALA A 218 -17.63 15.02 -13.26
C ALA A 218 -17.42 13.53 -13.59
N ALA A 219 -16.26 13.20 -14.15
CA ALA A 219 -15.74 11.84 -14.16
C ALA A 219 -15.25 11.44 -12.77
N ARG A 220 -14.62 12.40 -12.08
CA ARG A 220 -14.21 12.27 -10.69
C ARG A 220 -14.34 13.61 -9.99
N MET A 221 -14.87 13.56 -8.77
CA MET A 221 -14.92 14.69 -7.86
C MET A 221 -14.34 14.22 -6.54
N THR A 222 -13.22 14.80 -6.14
CA THR A 222 -12.49 14.43 -4.93
C THR A 222 -12.63 15.53 -3.89
N TRP A 223 -12.90 15.10 -2.66
CA TRP A 223 -13.16 16.00 -1.54
C TRP A 223 -11.93 16.15 -0.65
N HIS A 224 -11.55 17.40 -0.44
CA HIS A 224 -10.49 17.83 0.47
C HIS A 224 -11.12 18.72 1.53
N PRO A 225 -11.49 18.19 2.71
CA PRO A 225 -12.10 19.01 3.75
C PRO A 225 -11.12 20.09 4.22
N ARG A 226 -11.67 21.22 4.64
CA ARG A 226 -10.89 22.22 5.38
C ARG A 226 -10.48 21.69 6.76
N ASP A 227 -11.43 21.02 7.43
CA ASP A 227 -11.27 20.45 8.76
C ASP A 227 -11.67 18.96 8.72
N ALA A 228 -10.70 18.07 8.55
CA ALA A 228 -10.96 16.63 8.63
C ALA A 228 -11.29 16.19 10.07
N ALA A 229 -11.94 15.04 10.20
CA ALA A 229 -12.36 14.50 11.50
C ALA A 229 -11.18 14.17 12.44
N ASN A 230 -9.98 13.95 11.90
CA ASN A 230 -8.75 13.72 12.67
C ASN A 230 -7.50 14.09 11.84
N PRO A 231 -6.33 14.27 12.48
CA PRO A 231 -5.09 14.67 11.79
C PRO A 231 -4.62 13.68 10.71
N SER A 232 -4.85 12.39 10.88
CA SER A 232 -4.47 11.38 9.87
C SER A 232 -5.30 11.52 8.61
N TRP A 233 -6.61 11.79 8.74
CA TRP A 233 -7.48 12.05 7.60
C TRP A 233 -7.11 13.35 6.90
N GLN A 234 -6.78 14.40 7.66
CA GLN A 234 -6.29 15.66 7.07
C GLN A 234 -5.03 15.39 6.25
N TRP A 235 -4.06 14.70 6.83
CA TRP A 235 -2.82 14.36 6.15
C TRP A 235 -3.07 13.56 4.87
N LEU A 236 -3.95 12.56 4.89
CA LEU A 236 -4.31 11.80 3.68
C LEU A 236 -4.94 12.69 2.61
N ALA A 237 -5.86 13.59 2.99
CA ALA A 237 -6.48 14.54 2.07
C ALA A 237 -5.45 15.49 1.45
N ASP A 238 -4.51 16.01 2.24
CA ASP A 238 -3.41 16.88 1.80
C ASP A 238 -2.47 16.15 0.83
N HIS A 239 -2.39 14.82 0.92
CA HIS A 239 -1.58 13.97 0.05
C HIS A 239 -2.33 13.40 -1.17
N GLY A 240 -3.54 13.90 -1.42
CA GLY A 240 -4.33 13.59 -2.62
C GLY A 240 -5.23 12.36 -2.47
N VAL A 241 -5.43 11.84 -1.26
CA VAL A 241 -6.35 10.72 -1.02
C VAL A 241 -7.77 11.25 -0.89
N ASP A 242 -8.70 10.62 -1.62
CA ASP A 242 -10.11 10.96 -1.56
C ASP A 242 -10.75 10.41 -0.28
N ILE A 243 -10.75 11.22 0.77
CA ILE A 243 -11.22 10.76 2.08
C ILE A 243 -12.74 10.58 2.14
N ALA A 244 -13.48 11.00 1.11
CA ALA A 244 -14.91 10.69 0.97
C ALA A 244 -15.19 9.19 0.88
N GLU A 245 -14.20 8.39 0.48
CA GLU A 245 -14.32 6.94 0.36
C GLU A 245 -14.13 6.22 1.70
N LEU A 246 -13.53 6.86 2.72
CA LEU A 246 -13.23 6.25 4.02
C LEU A 246 -14.47 5.71 4.76
N PRO A 247 -15.62 6.41 4.80
CA PRO A 247 -16.83 5.86 5.42
C PRO A 247 -17.29 4.54 4.78
N GLY A 248 -17.02 4.35 3.49
CA GLY A 248 -17.34 3.12 2.76
C GLY A 248 -16.51 1.90 3.22
N LEU A 249 -15.36 2.10 3.87
CA LEU A 249 -14.59 1.00 4.45
C LEU A 249 -15.32 0.34 5.62
N LYS A 250 -16.07 1.13 6.41
CA LYS A 250 -16.80 0.64 7.60
C LYS A 250 -17.91 -0.34 7.21
N THR A 251 -18.59 -0.11 6.09
CA THR A 251 -19.66 -1.00 5.62
C THR A 251 -19.13 -2.30 5.03
N ARG A 252 -17.83 -2.36 4.74
CA ARG A 252 -17.12 -3.53 4.18
C ARG A 252 -16.17 -4.18 5.19
N ASP A 253 -16.24 -3.80 6.47
CA ASP A 253 -15.42 -4.41 7.52
C ASP A 253 -15.65 -5.92 7.60
N ARG A 254 -14.58 -6.69 7.81
CA ARG A 254 -14.57 -8.18 7.82
C ARG A 254 -15.06 -8.83 6.52
N ARG A 255 -15.25 -8.08 5.44
CA ARG A 255 -15.52 -8.63 4.09
C ARG A 255 -14.22 -8.82 3.29
N PRO A 256 -14.21 -9.65 2.25
CA PRO A 256 -13.07 -9.71 1.33
C PRO A 256 -12.79 -8.34 0.71
N LEU A 257 -11.55 -8.13 0.25
CA LEU A 257 -11.25 -6.95 -0.58
C LEU A 257 -12.02 -7.06 -1.90
N SER A 258 -12.47 -5.90 -2.39
CA SER A 258 -13.30 -5.78 -3.57
C SER A 258 -12.77 -4.68 -4.50
N SER A 259 -13.31 -4.62 -5.72
CA SER A 259 -13.01 -3.52 -6.65
C SER A 259 -13.29 -2.14 -6.02
N ALA A 260 -14.29 -2.04 -5.14
CA ALA A 260 -14.65 -0.80 -4.45
C ALA A 260 -13.62 -0.33 -3.41
N ASP A 261 -12.64 -1.16 -3.04
CA ASP A 261 -11.54 -0.79 -2.14
C ASP A 261 -10.28 -0.35 -2.92
N THR A 262 -10.24 -0.60 -4.23
CA THR A 262 -9.01 -0.53 -5.04
C THR A 262 -8.44 0.88 -5.09
N ASP A 263 -9.26 1.87 -5.43
CA ASP A 263 -8.84 3.27 -5.60
C ASP A 263 -8.25 3.82 -4.32
N LEU A 264 -8.98 3.68 -3.22
CA LEU A 264 -8.54 4.09 -1.89
C LEU A 264 -7.29 3.36 -1.43
N PHE A 265 -7.23 2.03 -1.59
CA PHE A 265 -6.09 1.21 -1.19
C PHE A 265 -4.78 1.68 -1.86
N TYR A 266 -4.79 1.81 -3.18
CA TYR A 266 -3.61 2.27 -3.93
C TYR A 266 -3.29 3.75 -3.65
N SER A 267 -4.30 4.58 -3.39
CA SER A 267 -4.08 6.00 -3.06
C SER A 267 -3.43 6.17 -1.69
N ILE A 268 -3.90 5.44 -0.66
CA ILE A 268 -3.27 5.45 0.66
C ILE A 268 -1.86 4.87 0.59
N MET A 269 -1.63 3.79 -0.16
CA MET A 269 -0.29 3.21 -0.31
C MET A 269 0.69 4.15 -1.02
N SER A 270 0.23 4.83 -2.09
CA SER A 270 1.02 5.87 -2.78
C SER A 270 1.31 7.05 -1.84
N ALA A 271 0.34 7.48 -1.03
CA ALA A 271 0.55 8.53 -0.04
C ALA A 271 1.52 8.10 1.06
N ALA A 272 1.33 6.91 1.65
CA ALA A 272 2.16 6.37 2.72
C ALA A 272 3.63 6.18 2.32
N ALA A 273 3.90 5.88 1.04
CA ALA A 273 5.26 5.77 0.52
C ALA A 273 5.99 7.12 0.38
N LYS A 274 5.30 8.26 0.49
CA LYS A 274 5.93 9.58 0.48
C LYS A 274 6.68 9.80 1.80
N SER A 275 7.80 10.52 1.71
CA SER A 275 8.67 10.84 2.85
C SER A 275 7.98 11.69 3.93
N PRO A 276 8.45 11.61 5.19
CA PRO A 276 7.89 12.33 6.34
C PRO A 276 7.84 13.87 6.16
N PRO A 277 7.06 14.59 6.99
CA PRO A 277 6.46 14.13 8.25
C PRO A 277 5.13 13.39 8.06
N TRP A 278 5.02 12.21 8.65
CA TRP A 278 3.73 11.54 8.85
C TRP A 278 3.01 12.10 10.09
N PRO A 279 1.70 11.85 10.25
CA PRO A 279 0.99 12.18 11.48
C PRO A 279 1.65 11.51 12.70
N GLU A 280 1.42 12.06 13.89
CA GLU A 280 1.84 11.40 15.13
C GLU A 280 1.14 10.03 15.24
N PRO A 281 1.89 8.92 15.38
CA PRO A 281 1.28 7.60 15.42
C PRO A 281 0.57 7.36 16.74
N ALA A 282 -0.68 6.90 16.67
CA ALA A 282 -1.38 6.38 17.84
C ALA A 282 -0.90 4.96 18.15
N ALA A 283 -0.49 4.70 19.39
CA ALA A 283 -0.19 3.33 19.81
C ALA A 283 -1.44 2.46 19.66
N ALA A 284 -1.31 1.35 18.93
CA ALA A 284 -2.35 0.36 18.76
C ALA A 284 -1.82 -1.00 19.20
N ASN A 285 -2.67 -1.81 19.80
CA ASN A 285 -2.43 -3.24 19.96
C ASN A 285 -3.38 -4.04 19.04
N PRO A 286 -3.10 -5.33 18.75
CA PRO A 286 -3.97 -6.14 17.90
C PRO A 286 -5.42 -6.27 18.41
N ILE A 287 -5.66 -6.16 19.71
CA ILE A 287 -7.00 -6.22 20.31
C ILE A 287 -7.81 -4.96 19.95
N ASP A 288 -7.20 -3.77 20.01
CA ASP A 288 -7.84 -2.50 19.65
C ASP A 288 -8.32 -2.56 18.19
N LEU A 289 -7.46 -3.09 17.30
CA LEU A 289 -7.76 -3.27 15.88
C LEU A 289 -8.93 -4.25 15.63
N LEU A 290 -9.17 -5.21 16.52
CA LEU A 290 -10.25 -6.19 16.40
C LEU A 290 -11.55 -5.75 17.07
N SER A 291 -11.45 -5.02 18.17
CA SER A 291 -12.57 -4.63 19.03
C SER A 291 -13.28 -3.36 18.54
N ASP A 292 -12.54 -2.35 18.08
CA ASP A 292 -13.08 -1.11 17.53
C ASP A 292 -12.36 -0.68 16.23
N PRO A 293 -12.41 -1.51 15.17
CA PRO A 293 -11.77 -1.19 13.88
C PRO A 293 -12.32 0.12 13.28
N ASN A 294 -13.61 0.40 13.48
CA ASN A 294 -14.30 1.51 12.85
C ASN A 294 -13.82 2.89 13.34
N SER A 295 -13.31 3.00 14.56
CA SER A 295 -12.72 4.24 15.06
C SER A 295 -11.27 4.42 14.62
N LEU A 296 -10.63 3.36 14.10
CA LEU A 296 -9.23 3.35 13.67
C LEU A 296 -9.05 3.49 12.16
N VAL A 297 -10.13 3.42 11.36
CA VAL A 297 -10.08 3.57 9.90
C VAL A 297 -9.28 4.80 9.49
N ALA A 298 -8.22 4.57 8.71
CA ALA A 298 -7.27 5.55 8.21
C ALA A 298 -6.59 6.41 9.28
N LYS A 299 -6.57 5.95 10.54
CA LYS A 299 -5.66 6.51 11.55
C LYS A 299 -4.26 5.99 11.34
N PHE A 300 -3.28 6.87 11.52
CA PHE A 300 -1.88 6.50 11.55
C PHE A 300 -1.57 5.89 12.91
N VAL A 301 -1.19 4.61 12.91
CA VAL A 301 -0.98 3.81 14.12
C VAL A 301 0.43 3.25 14.16
N THR A 302 0.89 2.93 15.36
CA THR A 302 2.12 2.18 15.59
C THR A 302 1.80 0.84 16.26
N LEU A 303 2.34 -0.26 15.71
CA LEU A 303 2.03 -1.63 16.13
C LEU A 303 3.29 -2.52 16.13
N PRO A 304 3.71 -3.08 17.28
CA PRO A 304 4.78 -4.07 17.33
C PRO A 304 4.27 -5.44 16.85
N VAL A 305 4.99 -6.07 15.92
CA VAL A 305 4.65 -7.39 15.37
C VAL A 305 5.90 -8.22 15.06
N GLU A 306 5.72 -9.53 14.91
CA GLU A 306 6.74 -10.46 14.40
C GLU A 306 6.44 -10.77 12.92
N THR A 307 7.41 -10.56 12.03
CA THR A 307 7.28 -10.97 10.62
C THR A 307 7.26 -12.49 10.49
N VAL A 308 6.50 -13.01 9.52
CA VAL A 308 6.45 -14.45 9.20
C VAL A 308 6.85 -14.68 7.76
N GLN A 309 6.21 -13.94 6.85
CA GLN A 309 6.34 -14.14 5.42
C GLN A 309 6.23 -12.80 4.70
N ILE A 310 7.06 -12.61 3.67
CA ILE A 310 7.03 -11.44 2.81
C ILE A 310 6.75 -11.91 1.39
N THR A 311 5.73 -11.35 0.76
CA THR A 311 5.35 -11.68 -0.61
C THR A 311 5.39 -10.44 -1.49
N ARG A 312 6.12 -10.51 -2.60
CA ARG A 312 6.09 -9.50 -3.67
C ARG A 312 4.83 -9.71 -4.51
N VAL A 313 3.93 -8.73 -4.50
CA VAL A 313 2.67 -8.76 -5.25
C VAL A 313 2.78 -7.89 -6.49
N SER A 314 2.75 -8.52 -7.66
CA SER A 314 2.78 -7.81 -8.95
C SER A 314 1.49 -7.02 -9.20
N VAL A 315 1.65 -5.78 -9.62
CA VAL A 315 0.58 -4.89 -10.05
C VAL A 315 0.55 -4.91 -11.58
N THR A 316 -0.53 -5.40 -12.17
CA THR A 316 -0.63 -5.56 -13.64
C THR A 316 -1.29 -4.39 -14.35
N ASP A 317 -2.12 -3.60 -13.66
CA ASP A 317 -2.73 -2.40 -14.25
C ASP A 317 -1.70 -1.28 -14.36
N VAL A 318 -1.38 -0.89 -15.59
CA VAL A 318 -0.39 0.16 -15.92
C VAL A 318 -0.69 1.49 -15.22
N ASN A 319 -1.95 1.86 -15.02
CA ASN A 319 -2.28 3.11 -14.31
C ASN A 319 -1.92 3.01 -12.84
N ARG A 320 -2.13 1.84 -12.22
CA ARG A 320 -1.69 1.59 -10.84
C ARG A 320 -0.18 1.57 -10.73
N GLN A 321 0.51 1.00 -11.72
CA GLN A 321 1.97 1.05 -11.75
C GLN A 321 2.47 2.49 -11.80
N ARG A 322 1.86 3.36 -12.62
CA ARG A 322 2.20 4.79 -12.66
C ARG A 322 1.88 5.50 -11.36
N GLN A 323 0.73 5.23 -10.74
CA GLN A 323 0.32 5.82 -9.46
C GLN A 323 1.29 5.47 -8.33
N LEU A 324 1.80 4.24 -8.33
CA LEU A 324 2.76 3.76 -7.34
C LEU A 324 4.21 4.08 -7.70
N GLY A 325 4.51 4.34 -8.97
CA GLY A 325 5.89 4.36 -9.47
C GLY A 325 6.59 2.99 -9.42
N SER A 326 5.82 1.89 -9.30
CA SER A 326 6.34 0.53 -9.16
C SER A 326 5.41 -0.49 -9.83
N ASP A 327 5.96 -1.59 -10.34
CA ASP A 327 5.21 -2.72 -10.88
C ASP A 327 4.76 -3.73 -9.81
N HIS A 328 5.01 -3.44 -8.54
CA HIS A 328 4.68 -4.30 -7.42
C HIS A 328 4.55 -3.51 -6.11
N TYR A 329 4.01 -4.19 -5.11
CA TYR A 329 4.13 -3.83 -3.70
C TYR A 329 4.45 -5.09 -2.90
N PHE A 330 4.69 -4.95 -1.59
CA PHE A 330 4.96 -6.06 -0.70
C PHE A 330 3.80 -6.27 0.26
N GLN A 331 3.37 -7.53 0.41
CA GLN A 331 2.54 -8.00 1.51
C GLN A 331 3.44 -8.65 2.54
N ILE A 332 3.33 -8.26 3.80
CA ILE A 332 4.08 -8.79 4.92
C ILE A 332 3.04 -9.39 5.87
N ASP A 333 3.06 -10.72 5.98
CA ASP A 333 2.23 -11.44 6.92
C ASP A 333 2.97 -11.48 8.26
N THR A 334 2.29 -11.00 9.29
CA THR A 334 2.86 -10.83 10.62
C THR A 334 1.96 -11.42 11.68
N ILE A 335 2.52 -11.58 12.88
CA ILE A 335 1.79 -11.99 14.06
C ILE A 335 1.93 -10.89 15.11
N GLY A 336 0.80 -10.37 15.57
CA GLY A 336 0.70 -9.48 16.72
C GLY A 336 0.43 -10.25 18.00
N ASP A 337 0.88 -9.71 19.13
CA ASP A 337 0.63 -10.25 20.47
C ASP A 337 -0.77 -9.84 20.99
N LEU A 338 -1.57 -10.82 21.40
CA LEU A 338 -2.88 -10.62 22.04
C LEU A 338 -2.79 -10.54 23.57
N GLY A 339 -1.59 -10.66 24.16
CA GLY A 339 -1.43 -10.80 25.60
C GLY A 339 -2.23 -11.99 26.12
N ASN A 340 -3.12 -11.74 27.08
CA ASN A 340 -3.96 -12.78 27.70
C ASN A 340 -5.36 -12.91 27.06
N VAL A 341 -5.58 -12.34 25.88
CA VAL A 341 -6.88 -12.38 25.20
C VAL A 341 -6.98 -13.59 24.28
N VAL A 342 -8.14 -14.24 24.30
CA VAL A 342 -8.49 -15.34 23.43
C VAL A 342 -9.54 -14.85 22.43
N VAL A 343 -9.22 -14.92 21.14
CA VAL A 343 -10.16 -14.59 20.07
C VAL A 343 -10.81 -15.88 19.60
N LYS A 344 -12.15 -15.94 19.70
CA LYS A 344 -12.94 -17.04 19.17
C LYS A 344 -13.67 -16.55 17.93
N ILE A 345 -13.48 -17.25 16.82
CA ILE A 345 -14.27 -17.04 15.61
C ILE A 345 -15.40 -18.07 15.67
N GLU A 346 -16.61 -17.58 15.89
CA GLU A 346 -17.81 -18.40 15.87
C GLU A 346 -18.10 -18.86 14.46
N SER A 347 -18.50 -20.12 14.34
CA SER A 347 -18.83 -20.68 13.05
C SER A 347 -20.15 -20.13 12.51
N ALA A 348 -20.19 -19.87 11.20
CA ALA A 348 -21.36 -19.27 10.54
C ALA A 348 -22.59 -20.19 10.54
N ASP A 349 -22.38 -21.51 10.67
CA ASP A 349 -23.42 -22.50 10.87
C ASP A 349 -23.39 -23.02 12.32
N GLU A 350 -24.23 -22.44 13.19
CA GLU A 350 -24.45 -22.96 14.56
C GLU A 350 -24.96 -24.41 14.55
N ASP A 351 -25.66 -24.82 13.48
CA ASP A 351 -26.22 -26.16 13.30
C ASP A 351 -25.20 -27.21 12.78
N ALA A 352 -24.01 -26.80 12.31
CA ALA A 352 -23.02 -27.70 11.74
C ALA A 352 -22.11 -28.38 12.79
N GLY A 353 -22.20 -27.98 14.06
CA GLY A 353 -21.44 -28.61 15.16
C GLY A 353 -19.92 -28.49 15.03
N GLY A 354 -19.41 -27.55 14.22
CA GLY A 354 -17.98 -27.28 14.09
C GLY A 354 -17.41 -26.66 15.37
N GLU A 355 -16.21 -27.07 15.77
CA GLU A 355 -15.50 -26.41 16.88
C GLU A 355 -15.06 -25.00 16.43
N PRO A 356 -15.26 -23.95 17.25
CA PRO A 356 -14.88 -22.60 16.89
C PRO A 356 -13.36 -22.49 16.76
N ALA A 357 -12.89 -21.70 15.79
CA ALA A 357 -11.47 -21.41 15.68
C ALA A 357 -11.03 -20.51 16.84
N VAL A 358 -10.07 -20.98 17.65
CA VAL A 358 -9.57 -20.27 18.83
C VAL A 358 -8.14 -19.83 18.60
N PHE A 359 -7.91 -18.52 18.70
CA PHE A 359 -6.59 -17.91 18.66
C PHE A 359 -6.22 -17.42 20.06
N GLU A 360 -5.13 -17.96 20.60
CA GLU A 360 -4.61 -17.61 21.92
C GLU A 360 -3.26 -16.90 21.78
N ASN A 361 -3.10 -15.76 22.48
CA ASN A 361 -1.87 -14.98 22.60
C ASN A 361 -1.32 -14.36 21.30
N ARG A 362 -1.72 -14.84 20.12
CA ARG A 362 -1.16 -14.43 18.84
C ARG A 362 -2.27 -14.28 17.79
N TYR A 363 -2.23 -13.21 17.02
CA TYR A 363 -3.20 -12.96 15.95
C TYR A 363 -2.53 -12.48 14.67
N PRO A 364 -2.92 -12.99 13.50
CA PRO A 364 -2.33 -12.55 12.25
C PRO A 364 -2.73 -11.12 11.89
N VAL A 365 -1.75 -10.36 11.44
CA VAL A 365 -1.90 -8.99 10.95
C VAL A 365 -1.27 -8.91 9.56
N SER A 366 -2.03 -8.43 8.59
CA SER A 366 -1.56 -8.24 7.22
C SER A 366 -1.07 -6.81 7.05
N ILE A 367 0.14 -6.66 6.54
CA ILE A 367 0.75 -5.36 6.29
C ILE A 367 1.06 -5.26 4.82
N VAL A 368 0.80 -4.11 4.21
CA VAL A 368 1.23 -3.82 2.85
C VAL A 368 2.09 -2.57 2.83
N MET A 369 3.12 -2.57 2.00
CA MET A 369 3.95 -1.39 1.78
C MET A 369 4.50 -1.38 0.37
N LEU A 370 4.83 -0.19 -0.13
CA LEU A 370 5.32 -0.05 -1.49
C LEU A 370 6.74 -0.63 -1.66
N ASP A 371 7.63 -0.32 -0.73
CA ASP A 371 9.03 -0.74 -0.77
C ASP A 371 9.50 -1.22 0.60
N LEU A 372 10.33 -2.27 0.63
CA LEU A 372 10.85 -2.83 1.88
C LEU A 372 12.02 -1.98 2.43
N PRO A 373 12.16 -1.85 3.75
CA PRO A 373 13.36 -1.28 4.35
C PRO A 373 14.59 -2.18 4.10
N ASP A 374 15.78 -1.57 4.13
CA ASP A 374 17.04 -2.24 3.79
C ASP A 374 17.35 -3.48 4.65
N PHE A 375 16.93 -3.47 5.92
CA PHE A 375 17.14 -4.62 6.80
C PHE A 375 16.35 -5.86 6.34
N LEU A 376 15.11 -5.69 5.86
CA LEU A 376 14.32 -6.79 5.31
C LEU A 376 14.84 -7.23 3.93
N LYS A 377 15.22 -6.27 3.07
CA LYS A 377 15.85 -6.58 1.77
C LYS A 377 17.13 -7.41 1.96
N THR A 378 17.94 -7.05 2.94
CA THR A 378 19.16 -7.77 3.29
C THR A 378 18.85 -9.16 3.83
N ALA A 379 17.87 -9.29 4.74
CA ALA A 379 17.45 -10.58 5.28
C ALA A 379 16.96 -11.55 4.18
N ILE A 380 16.18 -11.05 3.22
CA ILE A 380 15.73 -11.81 2.04
C ILE A 380 16.93 -12.21 1.18
N ARG A 381 17.81 -11.26 0.86
CA ARG A 381 18.98 -11.51 -0.01
C ARG A 381 19.92 -12.57 0.57
N VAL A 382 20.18 -12.53 1.87
CA VAL A 382 21.07 -13.48 2.55
C VAL A 382 20.48 -14.90 2.55
N ARG A 383 19.16 -15.04 2.67
CA ARG A 383 18.50 -16.35 2.71
C ARG A 383 18.21 -16.94 1.33
N GLU A 384 17.77 -16.10 0.40
CA GLU A 384 17.10 -16.55 -0.84
C GLU A 384 17.66 -15.89 -2.11
N GLY A 385 18.73 -15.10 -2.01
CA GLY A 385 19.43 -14.54 -3.17
C GLY A 385 18.82 -13.26 -3.77
N GLY A 386 17.70 -12.76 -3.22
CA GLY A 386 17.18 -11.41 -3.47
C GLY A 386 16.10 -11.27 -4.55
N GLU A 387 15.75 -12.34 -5.27
CA GLU A 387 14.68 -12.33 -6.30
C GLU A 387 13.46 -13.19 -5.93
N ALA A 388 13.37 -13.63 -4.68
CA ALA A 388 12.26 -14.47 -4.24
C ALA A 388 10.93 -13.70 -4.25
N VAL A 389 9.89 -14.34 -4.82
CA VAL A 389 8.52 -13.82 -4.79
C VAL A 389 7.91 -13.96 -3.40
N VAL A 390 8.30 -15.01 -2.67
CA VAL A 390 7.84 -15.30 -1.30
C VAL A 390 9.06 -15.65 -0.47
N SER A 391 9.21 -14.99 0.67
CA SER A 391 10.34 -15.15 1.58
C SER A 391 9.91 -15.33 3.02
N ASP A 392 10.46 -16.35 3.70
CA ASP A 392 10.17 -16.61 5.11
C ASP A 392 11.20 -15.87 5.99
N VAL A 393 10.80 -14.70 6.50
CA VAL A 393 11.63 -13.80 7.32
C VAL A 393 10.94 -13.60 8.66
N ARG A 394 11.66 -13.94 9.74
CA ARG A 394 11.20 -13.75 11.12
C ARG A 394 12.09 -12.76 11.83
N VAL A 395 11.55 -11.57 12.01
CA VAL A 395 12.17 -10.38 12.60
C VAL A 395 11.09 -9.63 13.37
N GLN A 396 11.42 -9.17 14.58
CA GLN A 396 10.55 -8.27 15.33
C GLN A 396 10.63 -6.85 14.75
N ILE A 397 9.48 -6.29 14.40
CA ILE A 397 9.39 -4.97 13.77
C ILE A 397 8.37 -4.09 14.46
N GLN A 398 8.63 -2.79 14.43
CA GLN A 398 7.64 -1.75 14.73
C GLN A 398 7.06 -1.25 13.42
N VAL A 399 5.74 -1.31 13.29
CA VAL A 399 5.02 -0.90 12.09
C VAL A 399 4.41 0.45 12.35
N GLU A 400 4.68 1.42 11.48
CA GLU A 400 3.98 2.72 11.45
C GLU A 400 3.20 2.81 10.14
N GLY A 401 1.89 2.93 10.23
CA GLY A 401 1.03 2.84 9.05
C GLY A 401 -0.41 3.24 9.28
N PHE A 402 -1.16 3.36 8.19
CA PHE A 402 -2.59 3.62 8.23
C PHE A 402 -3.35 2.32 8.40
N PHE A 403 -4.18 2.21 9.43
CA PHE A 403 -5.12 1.09 9.52
C PHE A 403 -6.17 1.22 8.41
N PHE A 404 -6.33 0.19 7.58
CA PHE A 404 -7.26 0.21 6.47
C PHE A 404 -8.65 -0.27 6.93
N ARG A 405 -8.78 -1.56 7.25
CA ARG A 405 -9.97 -2.19 7.83
C ARG A 405 -9.65 -3.62 8.25
N LEU A 406 -10.59 -4.31 8.89
CA LEU A 406 -10.55 -5.77 8.92
C LEU A 406 -10.95 -6.31 7.55
N TRP A 407 -10.18 -7.25 7.03
CA TRP A 407 -10.49 -7.91 5.77
C TRP A 407 -10.55 -9.41 6.00
N SER A 408 -11.45 -10.09 5.27
CA SER A 408 -11.51 -11.54 5.30
C SER A 408 -10.80 -12.18 4.13
N TYR A 409 -10.14 -13.30 4.43
CA TYR A 409 -9.34 -14.08 3.51
C TYR A 409 -9.43 -15.56 3.90
N GLU A 410 -9.20 -16.42 2.92
CA GLU A 410 -9.18 -17.86 3.16
C GLU A 410 -7.82 -18.24 3.75
N THR A 411 -7.77 -19.22 4.65
CA THR A 411 -6.51 -19.83 5.06
C THR A 411 -6.66 -21.33 5.13
N ASP A 412 -5.56 -22.06 4.89
CA ASP A 412 -5.57 -23.52 5.05
C ASP A 412 -5.93 -23.95 6.47
N TYR A 413 -5.66 -23.09 7.47
CA TYR A 413 -6.08 -23.30 8.85
C TYR A 413 -7.60 -23.26 9.00
N MET A 414 -8.31 -22.33 8.37
CA MET A 414 -9.77 -22.29 8.50
C MET A 414 -10.49 -23.37 7.68
N LYS A 415 -9.86 -23.95 6.66
CA LYS A 415 -10.42 -25.09 5.91
C LYS A 415 -10.72 -26.28 6.83
N GLN A 416 -9.91 -26.49 7.87
CA GLN A 416 -10.14 -27.57 8.83
C GLN A 416 -11.36 -27.31 9.76
N PHE A 417 -11.86 -26.07 9.79
CA PHE A 417 -13.02 -25.63 10.58
C PHE A 417 -14.24 -25.34 9.69
N GLY A 418 -14.31 -25.90 8.48
CA GLY A 418 -15.50 -25.80 7.61
C GLY A 418 -15.44 -24.71 6.54
N ASP A 419 -14.26 -24.44 5.98
CA ASP A 419 -14.05 -23.43 4.91
C ASP A 419 -14.45 -22.00 5.32
N GLU A 420 -14.39 -21.71 6.61
CA GLU A 420 -14.68 -20.38 7.10
C GLU A 420 -13.60 -19.37 6.68
N LYS A 421 -14.00 -18.11 6.55
CA LYS A 421 -13.03 -17.07 6.23
C LYS A 421 -12.44 -16.53 7.51
N GLN A 422 -11.12 -16.53 7.58
CA GLN A 422 -10.41 -15.78 8.59
C GLN A 422 -10.57 -14.29 8.29
N PHE A 423 -10.60 -13.44 9.31
CA PHE A 423 -10.41 -12.01 9.13
C PHE A 423 -9.23 -11.54 9.95
N GLY A 424 -8.65 -10.40 9.57
CA GLY A 424 -7.64 -9.76 10.39
C GLY A 424 -7.37 -8.33 10.01
N PRO A 425 -6.59 -7.60 10.83
CA PRO A 425 -6.19 -6.23 10.54
C PRO A 425 -5.39 -6.13 9.25
N LEU A 426 -5.74 -5.18 8.39
CA LEU A 426 -4.94 -4.77 7.25
C LEU A 426 -4.39 -3.37 7.50
N LEU A 427 -3.06 -3.23 7.50
CA LEU A 427 -2.37 -1.96 7.62
C LEU A 427 -1.62 -1.64 6.33
N ILE A 428 -1.64 -0.36 5.95
CA ILE A 428 -0.81 0.18 4.88
C ILE A 428 0.35 0.92 5.54
N ALA A 429 1.52 0.28 5.59
CA ALA A 429 2.69 0.78 6.28
C ALA A 429 3.40 1.88 5.47
N ALA A 430 3.77 2.93 6.18
CA ALA A 430 4.64 4.00 5.70
C ALA A 430 6.09 3.74 6.10
N ASN A 431 6.30 3.17 7.29
CA ASN A 431 7.62 2.92 7.84
C ASN A 431 7.63 1.64 8.67
N LEU A 432 8.76 0.93 8.60
CA LEU A 432 9.04 -0.25 9.42
C LEU A 432 10.38 -0.07 10.10
N GLN A 433 10.43 -0.27 11.41
CA GLN A 433 11.67 -0.20 12.18
C GLN A 433 12.02 -1.59 12.70
N ASN A 434 13.30 -1.94 12.68
CA ASN A 434 13.76 -3.17 13.29
C ASN A 434 13.77 -3.02 14.82
N LEU A 435 13.09 -3.92 15.53
CA LEU A 435 13.10 -3.96 17.00
C LEU A 435 14.13 -4.95 17.54
N GLU A 436 14.71 -5.79 16.68
CA GLU A 436 15.89 -6.54 17.06
C GLU A 436 16.99 -5.54 17.36
N SER A 437 17.46 -5.52 18.61
CA SER A 437 18.52 -4.59 19.01
C SER A 437 19.70 -4.73 18.05
N ASP A 438 20.23 -3.61 17.58
CA ASP A 438 21.53 -3.51 16.91
C ASP A 438 22.64 -3.91 17.91
N SER A 439 22.66 -5.18 18.30
CA SER A 439 23.80 -5.85 18.89
C SER A 439 24.43 -6.77 17.86
N PRO A 440 24.97 -6.25 16.74
CA PRO A 440 26.05 -6.93 16.08
C PRO A 440 27.33 -6.64 16.87
N ASP A 441 27.41 -7.14 18.11
CA ASP A 441 28.72 -7.28 18.74
C ASP A 441 28.82 -8.63 19.48
N PRO A 442 29.46 -9.63 18.87
CA PRO A 442 29.85 -10.88 19.54
C PRO A 442 31.02 -10.66 20.52
N LEU A 443 31.10 -9.49 21.17
CA LEU A 443 32.04 -9.21 22.26
C LEU A 443 31.70 -10.02 23.51
N GLY A 444 30.50 -10.57 23.64
CA GLY A 444 30.15 -11.47 24.75
C GLY A 444 30.64 -12.92 24.58
N VAL A 445 30.59 -13.46 23.35
CA VAL A 445 30.89 -14.89 23.12
C VAL A 445 32.37 -15.13 22.87
N SER A 446 33.07 -14.20 22.21
CA SER A 446 34.53 -14.28 22.04
C SER A 446 35.27 -14.17 23.38
N VAL A 447 34.81 -13.30 24.28
CA VAL A 447 35.40 -13.15 25.63
C VAL A 447 35.19 -14.39 26.49
N ILE A 448 34.01 -15.02 26.44
CA ILE A 448 33.77 -16.30 27.14
C ILE A 448 34.64 -17.42 26.54
N GLY A 449 34.80 -17.45 25.21
CA GLY A 449 35.69 -18.40 24.53
C GLY A 449 37.17 -18.23 24.89
N TRP A 450 37.67 -16.98 24.96
CA TRP A 450 39.05 -16.69 25.35
C TRP A 450 39.31 -16.91 26.85
N ILE A 451 38.34 -16.63 27.73
CA ILE A 451 38.44 -16.94 29.16
C ILE A 451 38.48 -18.46 29.37
N ALA A 452 37.61 -19.22 28.68
CA ALA A 452 37.63 -20.68 28.73
C ALA A 452 38.95 -21.26 28.19
N ALA A 453 39.45 -20.76 27.05
CA ALA A 453 40.74 -21.17 26.51
C ALA A 453 41.91 -20.82 27.44
N GLY A 454 41.88 -19.65 28.08
CA GLY A 454 42.87 -19.23 29.07
C GLY A 454 42.89 -20.13 30.31
N LEU A 455 41.71 -20.50 30.83
CA LEU A 455 41.57 -21.44 31.96
C LEU A 455 42.09 -22.83 31.63
N ILE A 456 41.82 -23.32 30.41
CA ILE A 456 42.35 -24.61 29.93
C ILE A 456 43.88 -24.54 29.79
N GLY A 457 44.42 -23.43 29.25
CA GLY A 457 45.86 -23.21 29.15
C GLY A 457 46.55 -23.19 30.53
N ILE A 458 46.00 -22.46 31.49
CA ILE A 458 46.54 -22.36 32.86
C ILE A 458 46.49 -23.72 33.57
N SER A 459 45.39 -24.47 33.42
CA SER A 459 45.25 -25.79 34.03
C SER A 459 46.23 -26.81 33.43
N MET A 460 46.46 -26.80 32.12
CA MET A 460 47.51 -27.62 31.49
C MET A 460 48.92 -27.27 32.01
N VAL A 461 49.25 -25.99 32.13
CA VAL A 461 50.55 -25.54 32.68
C VAL A 461 50.69 -25.92 34.15
N GLY A 462 49.63 -25.78 34.94
CA GLY A 462 49.60 -26.19 36.34
C GLY A 462 49.84 -27.69 36.53
N ILE A 463 49.18 -28.53 35.73
CA ILE A 463 49.39 -29.99 35.73
C ILE A 463 50.85 -30.32 35.35
N PHE A 464 51.39 -29.67 34.32
CA PHE A 464 52.76 -29.90 33.87
C PHE A 464 53.80 -29.51 34.94
N LEU A 465 53.63 -28.35 35.58
CA LEU A 465 54.52 -27.89 36.65
C LEU A 465 54.45 -28.79 37.88
N TRP A 466 53.25 -29.21 38.27
CA TRP A 466 53.06 -30.15 39.38
C TRP A 466 53.74 -31.49 39.10
N HIS A 467 53.57 -32.04 37.89
CA HIS A 467 54.20 -33.30 37.48
C HIS A 467 55.74 -33.20 37.42
N ARG A 468 56.29 -32.03 37.07
CA ARG A 468 57.74 -31.81 37.10
C ARG A 468 58.28 -31.76 38.55
N GLN A 469 57.52 -31.18 39.47
CA GLN A 469 57.93 -31.03 40.87
C GLN A 469 57.85 -32.36 41.63
N THR A 470 56.81 -33.17 41.39
CA THR A 470 56.70 -34.52 41.98
C THR A 470 57.73 -35.48 41.42
N ALA A 471 58.06 -35.41 40.12
CA ALA A 471 59.12 -36.23 39.53
C ALA A 471 60.51 -35.95 40.15
N ALA A 472 60.79 -34.71 40.55
CA ALA A 472 62.02 -34.36 41.25
C ALA A 472 62.04 -34.91 42.69
N GLY A 473 60.89 -34.90 43.39
CA GLY A 473 60.74 -35.51 44.71
C GLY A 473 60.94 -37.03 44.69
N ASP A 474 60.37 -37.72 43.70
CA ASP A 474 60.50 -39.17 43.55
C ASP A 474 61.93 -39.61 43.20
N ALA A 475 62.70 -38.75 42.52
CA ALA A 475 64.11 -39.00 42.26
C ALA A 475 64.97 -38.89 43.54
N ALA A 476 64.62 -37.98 44.45
CA ALA A 476 65.32 -37.83 45.73
C ALA A 476 65.02 -39.02 46.67
N ILE A 477 63.76 -39.46 46.76
CA ILE A 477 63.35 -40.60 47.58
C ILE A 477 63.97 -41.91 47.07
N ARG A 478 64.13 -42.07 45.74
CA ARG A 478 64.83 -43.22 45.15
C ARG A 478 66.33 -43.26 45.45
N ARG A 479 66.98 -42.10 45.60
CA ARG A 479 68.38 -42.02 46.05
C ARG A 479 68.51 -42.41 47.52
N ASP A 480 67.67 -41.82 48.39
CA ASP A 480 67.68 -42.12 49.82
C ASP A 480 67.38 -43.61 50.12
N ARG A 481 66.50 -44.25 49.34
CA ARG A 481 66.28 -45.71 49.45
C ARG A 481 67.47 -46.53 48.96
N ARG A 482 68.16 -46.12 47.89
CA ARG A 482 69.37 -46.82 47.42
C ARG A 482 70.51 -46.69 48.42
N ASP A 483 70.68 -45.52 49.02
CA ASP A 483 71.74 -45.27 50.00
C ASP A 483 71.48 -46.06 51.30
N LYS A 484 70.21 -46.18 51.73
CA LYS A 484 69.82 -47.02 52.87
C LYS A 484 70.01 -48.52 52.60
N SER A 485 69.65 -49.00 51.41
CA SER A 485 69.89 -50.40 51.03
C SER A 485 71.38 -50.73 50.87
N ALA A 486 72.21 -49.76 50.44
CA ALA A 486 73.66 -49.94 50.38
C ALA A 486 74.29 -49.98 51.78
N ALA A 487 73.82 -49.14 52.70
CA ALA A 487 74.29 -49.15 54.09
C ALA A 487 73.90 -50.44 54.85
N GLU A 488 72.76 -51.04 54.53
CA GLU A 488 72.30 -52.30 55.15
C GLU A 488 73.09 -53.53 54.65
N ILE A 489 73.62 -53.50 53.42
CA ILE A 489 74.47 -54.56 52.87
C ILE A 489 75.88 -54.51 53.49
N ASP A 490 76.43 -53.32 53.74
CA ASP A 490 77.78 -53.12 54.32
C ASP A 490 77.87 -53.46 55.83
N LEU A 491 76.72 -53.52 56.53
CA LEU A 491 76.60 -53.95 57.92
C LEU A 491 76.43 -55.47 58.09
N SER A 492 76.31 -56.22 56.99
CA SER A 492 76.07 -57.68 56.98
C SER A 492 77.27 -58.52 56.52
N SER A 493 78.41 -57.87 56.23
CA SER A 493 79.73 -58.47 56.00
C SER A 493 80.65 -58.19 57.17
#